data_AF-A0A3G9JCY0-F1
#
_entry.id   AF-A0A3G9JCY0-F1
#
_cell.length_a   1.000
_cell.length_b   1.000
_cell.length_c   1.000
_cell.angle_alpha   90.00
_cell.angle_beta   90.00
_cell.angle_gamma   90.00
#
_symmetry.space_group_name_H-M   'P 1'
#
loop_
_entity.id
_entity.type
_entity.pdbx_description
1 polymer ?
#
loop_
_entity_poly.entity_id
_entity_poly.type
_entity_poly.pdbx_seq_one_letter_code
_entity_poly.pdbx_strand_id
1 'polypeptide(L)'
;MSHQHLNIEQRNLLYQLSQEGNLSQRQMAVWLGCHQSTISRELRRNQSSLGCYLPDTAQAESETRRKNAKQPFKNVSESALELVKEGLKD
;
A
#
# COMPACT_ATOMS: atom_id res chain seq x y z
N MET A 1 -1.03 7.70 14.29
CA MET A 1 -0.22 6.62 13.66
C MET A 1 -0.23 6.86 12.16
N SER A 2 0.90 7.24 11.58
CA SER A 2 1.02 7.36 10.12
C SER A 2 0.82 5.99 9.48
N HIS A 3 0.03 5.92 8.42
CA HIS A 3 -0.29 4.68 7.73
C HIS A 3 0.92 4.25 6.87
N GLN A 4 1.82 3.45 7.43
CA GLN A 4 3.01 2.97 6.73
C GLN A 4 2.67 1.76 5.85
N HIS A 5 3.04 1.83 4.57
CA HIS A 5 2.97 0.72 3.62
C HIS A 5 4.29 -0.03 3.61
N LEU A 6 4.23 -1.36 3.46
CA LEU A 6 5.44 -2.14 3.25
C LEU A 6 6.05 -1.82 1.88
N ASN A 7 7.38 -1.70 1.85
CA ASN A 7 8.14 -1.67 0.60
C ASN A 7 8.39 -3.10 0.07
N ILE A 8 8.99 -3.22 -1.12
CA ILE A 8 9.24 -4.53 -1.73
C ILE A 8 10.14 -5.43 -0.88
N GLU A 9 11.19 -4.88 -0.28
CA GLU A 9 12.10 -5.63 0.62
C GLU A 9 11.38 -6.20 1.83
N GLN A 10 10.52 -5.40 2.47
CA GLN A 10 9.69 -5.84 3.58
C GLN A 10 8.68 -6.90 3.15
N ARG A 11 8.13 -6.81 1.93
CA ARG A 11 7.23 -7.85 1.40
C ARG A 11 7.97 -9.16 1.15
N ASN A 12 9.18 -9.10 0.61
CA ASN A 12 10.04 -10.27 0.38
C ASN A 12 10.41 -10.94 1.71
N LEU A 13 10.81 -10.14 2.70
CA LEU A 13 11.09 -10.65 4.04
C LEU A 13 9.85 -11.28 4.69
N LEU A 14 8.68 -10.64 4.58
CA LEU A 14 7.43 -11.21 5.09
C LEU A 14 7.14 -12.58 4.45
N TYR A 15 7.37 -12.70 3.14
CA TYR A 15 7.20 -13.96 2.43
C TYR A 15 8.18 -15.02 2.95
N GLN A 16 9.47 -14.73 3.05
CA GLN A 16 10.48 -15.65 3.61
C GLN A 16 10.10 -16.13 5.02
N LEU A 17 9.80 -15.20 5.93
CA LEU A 17 9.39 -15.50 7.31
C LEU A 17 8.11 -16.35 7.36
N SER A 18 7.18 -16.17 6.43
CA SER A 18 5.97 -17.00 6.34
C SER A 18 6.26 -18.44 5.92
N GLN A 19 7.29 -18.66 5.07
CA GLN A 19 7.67 -20.00 4.62
C GLN A 19 8.39 -20.80 5.72
N GLU A 20 9.05 -20.11 6.66
CA GLU A 20 9.66 -20.73 7.85
C GLU A 20 8.62 -21.33 8.82
N GLY A 21 7.33 -21.02 8.65
CA GLY A 21 6.19 -21.72 9.26
C GLY A 21 5.97 -21.50 10.76
N ASN A 22 6.94 -20.92 11.48
CA ASN A 22 6.93 -20.87 12.95
C ASN A 22 6.79 -19.47 13.57
N LEU A 23 6.46 -18.45 12.76
CA LEU A 23 6.37 -17.07 13.24
C LEU A 23 4.94 -16.53 13.23
N SER A 24 4.51 -16.03 14.38
CA SER A 24 3.26 -15.26 14.49
C SER A 24 3.37 -13.92 13.77
N GLN A 25 2.24 -13.34 13.36
CA GLN A 25 2.20 -11.99 12.78
C GLN A 25 2.84 -10.94 13.69
N ARG A 26 2.75 -11.11 15.02
CA ARG A 26 3.39 -10.20 15.97
C ARG A 26 4.91 -10.30 15.92
N GLN A 27 5.45 -11.51 15.85
CA GLN A 27 6.90 -11.72 15.71
C GLN A 27 7.40 -11.16 14.38
N MET A 28 6.74 -11.50 13.27
CA MET A 28 7.10 -10.96 11.95
C MET A 28 7.09 -9.43 11.95
N ALA A 29 6.15 -8.79 12.66
CA ALA A 29 6.09 -7.34 12.73
C ALA A 29 7.32 -6.73 13.42
N VAL A 30 7.83 -7.38 14.47
CA VAL A 30 9.08 -6.99 15.15
C VAL A 30 10.26 -7.08 14.18
N TRP A 31 10.38 -8.18 13.44
CA TRP A 31 11.44 -8.36 12.43
C TRP A 31 11.38 -7.30 11.31
N LEU A 32 10.17 -6.96 10.85
CA LEU A 32 9.96 -5.97 9.80
C LEU A 32 10.04 -4.51 10.28
N GLY A 33 10.17 -4.28 11.59
CA GLY A 33 10.14 -2.93 12.18
C GLY A 33 8.80 -2.21 11.98
N CYS A 34 7.68 -2.95 11.96
CA CYS A 34 6.35 -2.39 11.75
C CYS A 34 5.35 -2.85 12.81
N HIS A 35 4.14 -2.29 12.80
CA HIS A 35 3.08 -2.72 13.70
C HIS A 35 2.38 -3.98 13.17
N GLN A 36 1.95 -4.90 14.05
CA GLN A 36 1.21 -6.12 13.68
C GLN A 36 0.01 -5.84 12.75
N SER A 37 -0.72 -4.76 13.02
CA SER A 37 -1.87 -4.37 12.19
C SER A 37 -1.48 -4.03 10.74
N THR A 38 -0.23 -3.65 10.47
CA THR A 38 0.29 -3.46 9.11
C THR A 38 0.40 -4.80 8.38
N ILE A 39 0.96 -5.83 9.03
CA ILE A 39 1.02 -7.19 8.46
C ILE A 39 -0.38 -7.75 8.23
N SER A 40 -1.27 -7.63 9.22
CA SER A 40 -2.66 -8.11 9.08
C SER A 40 -3.37 -7.44 7.90
N ARG A 41 -3.22 -6.12 7.74
CA ARG A 41 -3.80 -5.40 6.59
C ARG A 41 -3.15 -5.76 5.27
N GLU A 42 -1.84 -6.00 5.24
CA GLU A 42 -1.12 -6.41 4.04
C GLU A 42 -1.63 -7.76 3.55
N LEU A 43 -1.62 -8.78 4.43
CA LEU A 43 -2.09 -10.13 4.10
C LEU A 43 -3.55 -10.10 3.67
N ARG A 44 -4.43 -9.42 4.43
CA ARG A 44 -5.86 -9.35 4.07
C ARG A 44 -6.12 -8.71 2.71
N ARG A 45 -5.27 -7.76 2.27
CA ARG A 45 -5.48 -7.02 1.02
C ARG A 45 -4.88 -7.69 -0.19
N ASN A 46 -3.76 -8.39 -0.01
CA ASN A 46 -2.93 -8.88 -1.11
C ASN A 46 -2.76 -10.42 -1.10
N GLN A 47 -3.57 -11.12 -0.31
CA GLN A 47 -3.66 -12.58 -0.36
C GLN A 47 -4.62 -12.99 -1.48
N SER A 48 -4.23 -14.00 -2.26
CA SER A 48 -5.05 -14.54 -3.34
C SER A 48 -6.27 -15.27 -2.79
N SER A 49 -7.23 -15.56 -3.67
CA SER A 49 -8.43 -16.36 -3.34
C SER A 49 -8.09 -17.77 -2.81
N LEU A 50 -6.91 -18.29 -3.14
CA LEU A 50 -6.40 -19.58 -2.67
C LEU A 50 -5.64 -19.48 -1.35
N GLY A 51 -5.57 -18.29 -0.74
CA GLY A 51 -4.83 -18.07 0.50
C GLY A 51 -3.32 -17.86 0.31
N CYS A 52 -2.83 -17.78 -0.93
CA CYS A 52 -1.40 -17.57 -1.18
C CYS A 52 -1.03 -16.08 -1.11
N TYR A 53 0.15 -15.77 -0.59
CA TYR A 53 0.71 -14.42 -0.59
C TYR A 53 1.98 -14.39 -1.43
N LEU A 54 2.04 -13.49 -2.43
CA LEU A 54 3.19 -13.30 -3.31
C LEU A 54 3.63 -11.83 -3.29
N PRO A 55 4.91 -11.53 -3.00
CA PRO A 55 5.41 -10.15 -2.92
C PRO A 55 5.20 -9.32 -4.18
N ASP A 56 5.47 -9.89 -5.35
CA ASP A 56 5.37 -9.19 -6.64
C ASP A 56 3.93 -8.78 -6.95
N THR A 57 2.99 -9.70 -6.73
CA THR A 57 1.55 -9.43 -6.88
C THR A 57 1.10 -8.36 -5.90
N ALA A 58 1.51 -8.46 -4.63
CA ALA A 58 1.16 -7.49 -3.59
C ALA A 58 1.67 -6.07 -3.91
N GLN A 59 2.86 -5.96 -4.50
CA GLN A 59 3.42 -4.71 -4.98
C GLN A 59 2.58 -4.12 -6.12
N ALA A 60 2.33 -4.91 -7.17
CA ALA A 60 1.56 -4.48 -8.34
C ALA A 60 0.12 -4.04 -7.96
N GLU A 61 -0.54 -4.77 -7.07
CA GLU A 61 -1.86 -4.41 -6.55
C GLU A 61 -1.81 -3.11 -5.72
N SER A 62 -0.77 -2.94 -4.91
CA SER A 62 -0.59 -1.71 -4.13
C SER A 62 -0.37 -0.48 -5.01
N GLU A 63 0.39 -0.62 -6.08
CA GLU A 63 0.61 0.44 -7.07
C GLU A 63 -0.68 0.77 -7.84
N THR A 64 -1.41 -0.26 -8.27
CA THR A 64 -2.70 -0.10 -8.94
C THR A 64 -3.70 0.63 -8.05
N ARG A 65 -3.82 0.24 -6.77
CA ARG A 65 -4.66 0.94 -5.78
C ARG A 65 -4.24 2.40 -5.62
N ARG A 66 -2.95 2.69 -5.54
CA ARG A 66 -2.44 4.06 -5.42
C ARG A 66 -2.75 4.90 -6.67
N LYS A 67 -2.63 4.31 -7.87
CA LYS A 67 -2.99 4.96 -9.13
C LYS A 67 -4.49 5.27 -9.18
N ASN A 68 -5.33 4.31 -8.79
CA ASN A 68 -6.78 4.47 -8.80
C ASN A 68 -7.30 5.44 -7.72
N ALA A 69 -6.60 5.59 -6.59
CA ALA A 69 -6.95 6.56 -5.55
C ALA A 69 -6.75 8.01 -6.00
N LYS A 70 -5.80 8.26 -6.91
CA LYS A 70 -5.59 9.56 -7.54
C LYS A 70 -6.56 9.74 -8.70
N GLN A 71 -7.85 9.84 -8.39
CA GLN A 71 -8.82 10.24 -9.42
C GLN A 71 -8.60 11.72 -9.74
N PRO A 72 -8.48 12.10 -11.02
CA PRO A 72 -8.54 13.51 -11.38
C PRO A 72 -9.88 14.08 -10.92
N PHE A 73 -9.87 15.33 -10.45
CA PHE A 73 -11.10 16.04 -10.12
C PHE A 73 -11.98 16.07 -11.37
N LYS A 74 -13.06 15.29 -11.38
CA LYS A 74 -13.92 15.09 -12.57
C LYS A 74 -14.63 16.36 -13.05
N ASN A 75 -14.69 17.41 -12.21
CA ASN A 75 -15.53 18.58 -12.41
C ASN A 75 -14.76 19.91 -12.31
N VAL A 76 -13.51 19.98 -12.75
CA VAL A 76 -12.85 21.29 -12.87
C VAL A 76 -13.20 21.85 -14.24
N SER A 77 -14.10 22.84 -14.27
CA SER A 77 -14.37 23.59 -15.49
C SER A 77 -13.11 24.36 -15.91
N GLU A 78 -12.95 24.61 -17.21
CA GLU A 78 -11.87 25.48 -17.70
C GLU A 78 -11.88 26.84 -16.99
N SER A 79 -13.06 27.38 -16.70
CA SER A 79 -13.24 28.62 -15.93
C SER A 79 -12.70 28.53 -14.50
N ALA A 80 -12.84 27.40 -13.82
CA ALA A 80 -12.29 27.20 -12.49
C ALA A 80 -10.75 27.10 -12.52
N LEU A 81 -10.20 26.50 -13.57
CA LEU A 81 -8.76 26.43 -13.82
C LEU A 81 -8.16 27.81 -14.12
N GLU A 82 -8.85 28.64 -14.89
CA GLU A 82 -8.42 30.01 -15.19
C GLU A 82 -8.42 30.90 -13.94
N LEU A 83 -9.49 30.85 -13.13
CA LEU A 83 -9.55 31.59 -11.86
C LEU A 83 -8.40 31.22 -10.91
N VAL A 84 -8.09 29.93 -10.79
CA VAL A 84 -6.96 29.46 -9.96
C VAL A 84 -5.63 29.97 -10.50
N LYS A 85 -5.43 29.95 -11.83
CA LYS A 85 -4.20 30.47 -12.46
C LYS A 85 -4.05 31.98 -12.27
N GLU A 86 -5.15 32.73 -12.32
CA GLU A 86 -5.14 34.17 -12.13
C GLU A 86 -4.82 34.54 -10.69
N GLY A 87 -5.42 33.85 -9.71
CA GLY A 87 -5.12 34.06 -8.28
C GLY A 87 -3.75 33.53 -7.81
N LEU A 88 -3.02 32.76 -8.63
CA LEU A 88 -1.66 32.31 -8.38
C LEU A 88 -0.60 33.20 -9.04
N LYS A 89 -1.00 34.22 -9.81
CA LYS A 89 -0.12 35.26 -10.33
C LYS A 89 0.06 36.36 -9.26
N ASP A 90 0.69 36.01 -8.16
CA ASP A 90 1.33 36.94 -7.22
C ASP A 90 2.80 36.55 -7.07
#